data_AF-A0ABD2N1Q3-F1
#
_entry.id   AF-A0ABD2N1Q3-F1
#
_cell.length_a   1.000
_cell.length_b   1.000
_cell.length_c   1.000
_cell.angle_alpha   90.00
_cell.angle_beta   90.00
_cell.angle_gamma   90.00
#
_symmetry.space_group_name_H-M   'P 1'
#
loop_
_entity.id
_entity.type
_entity.pdbx_description
1 polymer ?
#
loop_
_entity_poly.entity_id
_entity_poly.type
_entity_poly.pdbx_seq_one_letter_code
_entity_poly.pdbx_strand_id
1 'polypeptide(L)'
;MDLAAVESELPKITGKDYKCPVKFELEIQRQRILYILHFAIKKMKIMAHLPILLKDDCQILKEFLKPVELDFIKYACSKYLPGGQPETMKAQQSILKYSKILDNINLTQYDQEDEYIVQSLLGSIADNQKVDYHISQVVQIITSNEDLVKYVLELPVEIDEAVLNLIDCMRHLKQLIHEKLMITSKEQMENDIKLRVAYKSNFVITQNIKHLQEQMDKQRKELTSELDKKNAVLKGYNDKLEQLKEEFQSEMTKKVQKSEKQMMTDSFNSEIRQVDLEREAHDANAQYTTLLESNLSEEHQFRQKRNKVEAQLASWLAKYDNDVGEKQAELEKLQKQYDDMKNQYDDLMMKFDEQSKEYDVLMAEKEAEEQRIFEEMAIDFLRNRSARRIQRTWRAYWQRKLERRRGRRKGKDKKKTKKEEPKITRKTDANVVLDKTFKKKDYLFEEIDTSKNFSEAPVKVDLSA
;
A
#
# COMPACT_ATOMS: atom_id res chain seq x y z
N MET A 1 29.39 51.15 71.17
CA MET A 1 28.32 51.74 72.01
C MET A 1 28.94 52.02 73.36
N ASP A 2 28.85 53.27 73.81
CA ASP A 2 29.75 53.82 74.82
C ASP A 2 29.46 53.32 76.23
N LEU A 3 30.49 52.80 76.88
CA LEU A 3 30.48 52.47 78.32
C LEU A 3 30.32 53.72 79.21
N ALA A 4 30.49 54.92 78.66
CA ALA A 4 30.24 56.19 79.34
C ALA A 4 28.74 56.55 79.49
N ALA A 5 27.82 55.82 78.84
CA ALA A 5 26.39 56.13 78.85
C ALA A 5 25.60 55.50 80.03
N VAL A 6 26.23 54.63 80.84
CA VAL A 6 25.52 53.81 81.85
C VAL A 6 25.67 54.32 83.28
N GLU A 7 26.59 55.25 83.56
CA GLU A 7 26.80 55.80 84.92
C GLU A 7 25.89 57.00 85.27
N SER A 8 25.02 57.46 84.37
CA SER A 8 24.15 58.63 84.58
C SER A 8 22.73 58.30 85.08
N GLU A 9 22.33 57.03 85.11
CA GLU A 9 20.98 56.58 85.51
C GLU A 9 20.90 56.02 86.95
N LEU A 10 21.60 56.64 87.90
CA LEU A 10 21.18 56.54 89.30
C LEU A 10 20.06 57.57 89.56
N PRO A 11 18.84 57.14 89.92
CA PRO A 11 17.74 58.08 90.13
C PRO A 11 18.05 59.02 91.29
N LYS A 12 18.16 60.31 90.99
CA LYS A 12 18.26 61.36 92.02
C LYS A 12 17.02 61.29 92.89
N ILE A 13 17.19 60.89 94.15
CA ILE A 13 16.12 60.77 95.14
C ILE A 13 15.54 62.17 95.39
N THR A 14 14.47 62.52 94.67
CA THR A 14 13.73 63.76 94.91
C THR A 14 12.85 63.57 96.14
N GLY A 15 12.93 64.50 97.10
CA GLY A 15 12.53 64.24 98.48
C GLY A 15 11.02 64.22 98.79
N LYS A 16 10.18 63.58 97.95
CA LYS A 16 8.71 63.57 98.10
C LYS A 16 8.07 62.19 98.35
N ASP A 17 8.79 61.08 98.19
CA ASP A 17 8.23 59.73 98.36
C ASP A 17 8.36 59.11 99.77
N TYR A 18 8.69 59.92 100.78
CA TYR A 18 8.83 59.49 102.19
C TYR A 18 7.50 59.18 102.93
N LYS A 19 6.37 59.02 102.23
CA LYS A 19 5.04 58.86 102.87
C LYS A 19 4.68 57.45 103.34
N CYS A 20 5.50 56.43 103.03
CA CYS A 20 5.28 55.07 103.52
C CYS A 20 6.59 54.51 104.10
N PRO A 21 6.72 54.41 105.44
CA PRO A 21 7.93 53.90 106.08
C PRO A 21 8.34 52.53 105.55
N VAL A 22 7.37 51.65 105.28
CA VAL A 22 7.62 50.30 104.73
C VAL A 22 8.21 50.34 103.32
N LYS A 23 7.77 51.26 102.45
CA LYS A 23 8.36 51.41 101.11
C LYS A 23 9.79 51.95 101.18
N PHE A 24 10.03 52.90 102.06
CA PHE A 24 11.35 53.48 102.25
C PHE A 24 12.34 52.47 102.86
N GLU A 25 11.88 51.65 103.81
CA GLU A 25 12.67 50.55 104.35
C GLU A 25 12.98 49.49 103.28
N LEU A 26 11.99 49.07 102.48
CA LEU A 26 12.22 48.14 101.36
C LEU A 26 13.20 48.72 100.32
N GLU A 27 13.16 50.02 100.06
CA GLU A 27 14.13 50.71 99.19
C GLU A 27 15.54 50.66 99.77
N ILE A 28 15.70 50.97 101.07
CA ILE A 28 16.99 50.89 101.77
C ILE A 28 17.52 49.45 101.74
N GLN A 29 16.69 48.46 102.06
CA GLN A 29 17.10 47.06 102.07
C GLN A 29 17.47 46.57 100.66
N ARG A 30 16.74 46.98 99.62
CA ARG A 30 17.10 46.74 98.22
C ARG A 30 18.46 47.35 97.87
N GLN A 31 18.68 48.62 98.23
CA GLN A 31 19.96 49.30 97.98
C GLN A 31 21.12 48.62 98.74
N ARG A 32 20.90 48.20 100.00
CA ARG A 32 21.87 47.42 100.79
C ARG A 32 22.22 46.09 100.11
N ILE A 33 21.24 45.30 99.70
CA ILE A 33 21.46 44.00 99.02
C ILE A 33 22.23 44.20 97.70
N LEU A 34 21.84 45.19 96.89
CA LEU A 34 22.51 45.51 95.63
C LEU A 34 23.94 46.04 95.83
N TYR A 35 24.16 46.82 96.90
CA TYR A 35 25.47 47.31 97.29
C TYR A 35 26.39 46.17 97.74
N ILE A 36 25.90 45.26 98.60
CA ILE A 36 26.63 44.06 99.04
C ILE A 36 27.03 43.20 97.84
N LEU A 37 26.09 42.93 96.92
CA LEU A 37 26.38 42.17 95.69
C LEU A 37 27.39 42.88 94.78
N HIS A 38 27.27 44.21 94.62
CA HIS A 38 28.23 44.99 93.84
C HIS A 38 29.64 44.98 94.45
N PHE A 39 29.73 45.11 95.78
CA PHE A 39 30.98 45.08 96.53
C PHE A 39 31.62 43.68 96.50
N ALA A 40 30.82 42.62 96.58
CA ALA A 40 31.27 41.25 96.37
C ALA A 40 31.85 41.04 94.96
N ILE A 41 31.16 41.52 93.91
CA ILE A 41 31.66 41.49 92.53
C ILE A 41 32.98 42.26 92.39
N LYS A 42 33.09 43.45 93.03
CA LYS A 42 34.33 44.24 93.04
C LYS A 42 35.48 43.48 93.72
N LYS A 43 35.23 42.84 94.87
CA LYS A 43 36.22 42.00 95.58
C LYS A 43 36.63 40.77 94.77
N MET A 44 35.70 40.07 94.13
CA MET A 44 36.00 38.91 93.29
C MET A 44 36.86 39.29 92.08
N LYS A 45 36.62 40.44 91.43
CA LYS A 45 37.52 40.97 90.40
C LYS A 45 38.94 41.17 90.94
N ILE A 46 39.09 41.83 92.08
CA ILE A 46 40.39 42.09 92.70
C ILE A 46 41.12 40.77 93.05
N MET A 47 40.41 39.76 93.56
CA MET A 47 40.99 38.43 93.78
C MET A 47 41.43 37.75 92.48
N ALA A 48 40.69 37.91 91.38
CA ALA A 48 41.04 37.33 90.08
C ALA A 48 42.36 37.90 89.52
N HIS A 49 42.68 39.16 89.81
CA HIS A 49 43.95 39.79 89.42
C HIS A 49 45.11 39.50 90.40
N LEU A 50 44.86 38.90 91.57
CA LEU A 50 45.87 38.66 92.61
C LEU A 50 47.08 37.84 92.12
N PRO A 51 46.95 36.77 91.30
CA PRO A 51 48.10 36.03 90.78
C PRO A 51 49.02 36.85 89.88
N ILE A 52 48.48 37.85 89.18
CA ILE A 52 49.22 38.73 88.26
C ILE A 52 50.02 39.78 89.05
N LEU A 53 49.42 40.34 90.10
CA LEU A 53 50.08 41.28 91.01
C LEU A 53 51.27 40.66 91.77
N LEU A 54 51.29 39.33 91.87
CA LEU A 54 52.37 38.55 92.48
C LEU A 54 53.47 38.14 91.49
N LYS A 55 53.23 38.29 90.19
CA LYS A 55 54.21 38.02 89.13
C LYS A 55 55.34 39.06 89.17
N ASP A 56 56.47 38.72 88.57
CA ASP A 56 57.66 39.60 88.45
C ASP A 56 58.11 40.21 89.78
N ASP A 57 58.19 39.35 90.79
CA ASP A 57 58.75 39.64 92.13
C ASP A 57 58.01 40.74 92.91
N CYS A 58 56.73 40.94 92.56
CA CYS A 58 55.82 41.97 93.07
C CYS A 58 56.31 43.41 92.82
N GLN A 59 57.00 43.66 91.70
CA GLN A 59 57.50 45.00 91.35
C GLN A 59 56.41 46.08 91.36
N ILE A 60 55.24 45.78 90.78
CA ILE A 60 54.08 46.68 90.77
C ILE A 60 53.63 47.03 92.19
N LEU A 61 53.57 46.05 93.09
CA LEU A 61 53.15 46.27 94.48
C LEU A 61 54.17 47.11 95.29
N LYS A 62 55.45 47.15 94.89
CA LYS A 62 56.51 47.91 95.61
C LYS A 62 56.34 49.43 95.49
N GLU A 63 55.63 49.93 94.49
CA GLU A 63 55.38 51.36 94.32
C GLU A 63 54.25 51.87 95.24
N PHE A 64 53.32 51.00 95.64
CA PHE A 64 52.07 51.36 96.33
C PHE A 64 51.94 50.82 97.76
N LEU A 65 52.74 49.83 98.15
CA LEU A 65 52.69 49.18 99.47
C LEU A 65 54.03 49.27 100.18
N LYS A 66 54.00 49.37 101.51
CA LYS A 66 55.23 49.37 102.32
C LYS A 66 55.93 48.02 102.16
N PRO A 67 57.28 47.96 102.22
CA PRO A 67 58.02 46.72 102.00
C PRO A 67 57.58 45.55 102.90
N VAL A 68 57.08 45.85 104.11
CA VAL A 68 56.62 44.82 105.06
C VAL A 68 55.15 44.40 104.84
N GLU A 69 54.31 45.26 104.24
CA GLU A 69 53.00 44.85 103.69
C GLU A 69 53.22 43.89 102.51
N LEU A 70 54.23 44.17 101.69
CA LEU A 70 54.62 43.38 100.53
C LEU A 70 55.19 42.00 100.91
N ASP A 71 56.03 41.93 101.95
CA ASP A 71 56.50 40.65 102.52
C ASP A 71 55.33 39.80 103.05
N PHE A 72 54.34 40.43 103.68
CA PHE A 72 53.13 39.73 104.17
C PHE A 72 52.27 39.20 103.01
N ILE A 73 52.03 40.01 101.97
CA ILE A 73 51.30 39.59 100.77
C ILE A 73 52.03 38.44 100.05
N LYS A 74 53.36 38.53 99.88
CA LYS A 74 54.18 37.44 99.32
C LYS A 74 54.02 36.15 100.13
N TYR A 75 54.11 36.23 101.46
CA TYR A 75 53.94 35.04 102.30
C TYR A 75 52.54 34.44 102.21
N ALA A 76 51.49 35.24 102.43
CA ALA A 76 50.11 34.77 102.45
C ALA A 76 49.70 34.11 101.14
N CYS A 77 50.17 34.65 100.01
CA CYS A 77 49.90 34.09 98.69
C CYS A 77 50.86 32.97 98.26
N SER A 78 52.05 32.83 98.87
CA SER A 78 53.00 31.75 98.54
C SER A 78 52.41 30.34 98.72
N LYS A 79 51.47 30.19 99.67
CA LYS A 79 50.70 28.96 99.93
C LYS A 79 49.75 28.56 98.79
N TYR A 80 49.40 29.50 97.91
CA TYR A 80 48.37 29.33 96.87
C TYR A 80 48.93 29.45 95.44
N LEU A 81 50.23 29.72 95.28
CA LEU A 81 50.92 29.75 93.98
C LEU A 81 51.56 28.38 93.67
N PRO A 82 51.40 27.84 92.46
CA PRO A 82 51.95 26.54 92.09
C PRO A 82 53.49 26.60 92.01
N GLY A 83 54.17 25.98 92.98
CA GLY A 83 55.63 25.83 93.02
C GLY A 83 56.33 26.47 94.23
N GLY A 84 55.62 27.19 95.10
CA GLY A 84 56.21 27.81 96.28
C GLY A 84 56.60 26.81 97.38
N GLN A 85 57.90 26.59 97.61
CA GLN A 85 58.37 26.10 98.91
C GLN A 85 58.45 27.27 99.90
N PRO A 86 58.18 27.06 101.20
CA PRO A 86 58.26 28.13 102.20
C PRO A 86 59.72 28.53 102.47
N GLU A 87 60.20 29.60 101.83
CA GLU A 87 61.56 30.09 102.00
C GLU A 87 61.81 30.74 103.37
N THR A 88 62.41 29.95 104.27
CA THR A 88 63.19 30.36 105.45
C THR A 88 62.45 31.00 106.65
N MET A 89 62.93 30.69 107.86
CA MET A 89 62.42 31.22 109.14
C MET A 89 62.43 32.75 109.27
N LYS A 90 63.09 33.50 108.37
CA LYS A 90 63.12 34.97 108.42
C LYS A 90 61.75 35.57 108.09
N ALA A 91 61.00 35.00 107.14
CA ALA A 91 59.66 35.48 106.79
C ALA A 91 58.68 35.38 107.98
N GLN A 92 58.72 34.27 108.73
CA GLN A 92 57.89 34.02 109.92
C GLN A 92 58.02 35.11 111.00
N GLN A 93 59.18 35.75 111.14
CA GLN A 93 59.36 36.86 112.09
C GLN A 93 58.76 38.18 111.58
N SER A 94 58.77 38.43 110.27
CA SER A 94 58.08 39.59 109.67
C SER A 94 56.56 39.49 109.86
N ILE A 95 55.98 38.30 109.67
CA ILE A 95 54.54 38.04 109.85
C ILE A 95 54.08 38.28 111.29
N LEU A 96 54.86 37.82 112.28
CA LEU A 96 54.52 38.03 113.69
C LEU A 96 54.66 39.49 114.14
N LYS A 97 55.43 40.31 113.41
CA LYS A 97 55.44 41.77 113.54
C LYS A 97 54.20 42.39 112.89
N TYR A 98 53.80 41.91 111.72
CA TYR A 98 52.71 42.53 110.96
C TYR A 98 51.31 42.22 111.47
N SER A 99 51.04 41.01 111.97
CA SER A 99 49.76 40.74 112.65
C SER A 99 49.58 41.71 113.82
N LYS A 100 50.59 41.86 114.68
CA LYS A 100 50.56 42.80 115.83
C LYS A 100 50.43 44.27 115.45
N ILE A 101 50.70 44.66 114.20
CA ILE A 101 50.46 46.02 113.70
C ILE A 101 49.02 46.13 113.17
N LEU A 102 48.52 45.14 112.43
CA LEU A 102 47.16 45.09 111.92
C LEU A 102 46.10 44.92 113.02
N ASP A 103 46.38 44.10 114.03
CA ASP A 103 45.56 43.88 115.23
C ASP A 103 45.37 45.19 116.05
N ASN A 104 46.29 46.15 115.91
CA ASN A 104 46.20 47.48 116.54
C ASN A 104 45.54 48.55 115.65
N ILE A 105 45.43 48.33 114.33
CA ILE A 105 44.85 49.29 113.37
C ILE A 105 43.36 48.98 113.12
N ASN A 106 42.97 47.71 113.13
CA ASN A 106 41.57 47.28 112.90
C ASN A 106 40.81 46.98 114.20
N LEU A 107 40.90 47.87 115.18
CA LEU A 107 39.93 47.94 116.28
C LEU A 107 38.69 48.75 115.86
N THR A 108 37.97 48.22 114.87
CA THR A 108 36.55 48.55 114.66
C THR A 108 35.73 47.40 115.18
N GLN A 109 34.93 47.67 116.22
CA GLN A 109 34.08 46.68 116.86
C GLN A 109 33.08 46.15 115.83
N TYR A 110 33.13 44.83 115.58
CA TYR A 110 31.99 44.08 115.07
C TYR A 110 31.48 43.24 116.23
N ASP A 111 30.21 43.43 116.57
CA ASP A 111 29.56 42.74 117.68
C ASP A 111 29.41 41.25 117.38
N GLN A 112 29.61 40.42 118.42
CA GLN A 112 29.69 38.97 118.31
C GLN A 112 28.32 38.28 118.03
N GLU A 113 27.24 39.03 117.91
CA GLU A 113 25.88 38.48 117.79
C GLU A 113 25.48 38.11 116.34
N ASP A 114 26.08 38.73 115.32
CA ASP A 114 25.78 38.43 113.91
C ASP A 114 26.39 37.10 113.42
N GLU A 115 27.43 36.59 114.09
CA GLU A 115 28.13 35.35 113.68
C GLU A 115 27.22 34.11 113.78
N TYR A 116 26.29 34.11 114.74
CA TYR A 116 25.38 32.98 114.99
C TYR A 116 24.28 32.83 113.93
N ILE A 117 23.77 33.93 113.39
CA ILE A 117 22.70 33.91 112.37
C ILE A 117 23.27 33.48 111.01
N VAL A 118 24.48 33.92 110.67
CA VAL A 118 25.14 33.55 109.41
C VAL A 118 25.50 32.05 109.40
N GLN A 119 25.98 31.49 110.52
CA GLN A 119 26.25 30.04 110.62
C GLN A 119 24.99 29.18 110.48
N SER A 120 23.84 29.64 110.99
CA SER A 120 22.58 28.89 110.87
C SER A 120 22.00 28.83 109.45
N LEU A 121 22.27 29.81 108.59
CA LEU A 121 21.70 29.90 107.24
C LEU A 121 22.61 29.32 106.14
N LEU A 122 23.87 29.03 106.44
CA LEU A 122 24.89 28.53 105.50
C LEU A 122 25.42 27.12 105.87
N GLY A 123 24.64 26.35 106.62
CA GLY A 123 24.98 25.02 107.16
C GLY A 123 25.26 23.90 106.16
N SER A 124 25.45 24.19 104.87
CA SER A 124 25.89 23.25 103.82
C SER A 124 27.13 23.71 103.05
N ILE A 125 27.76 24.84 103.43
CA ILE A 125 29.01 25.35 102.82
C ILE A 125 30.19 25.34 103.83
N ALA A 126 29.91 25.23 105.13
CA ALA A 126 30.89 25.42 106.20
C ALA A 126 31.99 24.34 106.34
N ASP A 127 31.83 23.16 105.73
CA ASP A 127 32.59 21.96 106.14
C ASP A 127 33.99 21.76 105.52
N ASN A 128 34.48 22.63 104.62
CA ASN A 128 35.83 22.43 104.04
C ASN A 128 36.67 23.66 103.68
N GLN A 129 36.20 24.88 103.94
CA GLN A 129 37.03 26.08 103.78
C GLN A 129 36.93 26.99 105.00
N LYS A 130 37.86 26.78 105.96
CA LYS A 130 38.30 27.87 106.82
C LYS A 130 38.79 28.99 105.89
N VAL A 131 38.03 30.09 105.82
CA VAL A 131 38.45 31.29 105.08
C VAL A 131 39.84 31.65 105.58
N ASP A 132 40.85 31.58 104.71
CA ASP A 132 42.21 31.85 105.13
C ASP A 132 42.30 33.33 105.49
N TYR A 133 42.36 33.59 106.79
CA TYR A 133 42.32 34.93 107.37
C TYR A 133 43.41 35.82 106.76
N HIS A 134 44.56 35.24 106.40
CA HIS A 134 45.65 35.95 105.73
C HIS A 134 45.28 36.38 104.30
N ILE A 135 44.60 35.52 103.51
CA ILE A 135 44.10 35.92 102.18
C ILE A 135 42.99 36.98 102.31
N SER A 136 42.08 36.84 103.29
CA SER A 136 41.05 37.86 103.53
C SER A 136 41.67 39.21 103.93
N GLN A 137 42.70 39.21 104.78
CA GLN A 137 43.47 40.41 105.12
C GLN A 137 44.24 40.98 103.91
N VAL A 138 44.87 40.14 103.08
CA VAL A 138 45.55 40.59 101.84
C VAL A 138 44.56 41.29 100.91
N VAL A 139 43.39 40.69 100.67
CA VAL A 139 42.34 41.31 99.86
C VAL A 139 41.84 42.60 100.51
N GLN A 140 41.73 42.64 101.84
CA GLN A 140 41.35 43.86 102.56
C GLN A 140 42.38 44.98 102.39
N ILE A 141 43.67 44.71 102.63
CA ILE A 141 44.79 45.65 102.43
C ILE A 141 44.82 46.18 100.99
N ILE A 142 44.68 45.29 100.00
CA ILE A 142 44.61 45.63 98.58
C ILE A 142 43.36 46.49 98.29
N THR A 143 42.20 46.18 98.88
CA THR A 143 40.96 46.98 98.70
C THR A 143 40.95 48.33 99.42
N SER A 144 41.77 48.49 100.48
CA SER A 144 41.88 49.73 101.25
C SER A 144 42.72 50.79 100.55
N ASN A 145 43.64 50.41 99.67
CA ASN A 145 44.45 51.33 98.87
C ASN A 145 43.72 51.70 97.58
N GLU A 146 43.00 52.83 97.59
CA GLU A 146 42.07 53.20 96.51
C GLU A 146 42.74 53.36 95.13
N ASP A 147 43.96 53.88 95.08
CA ASP A 147 44.72 54.08 93.83
C ASP A 147 45.17 52.74 93.23
N LEU A 148 45.54 51.79 94.08
CA LEU A 148 45.87 50.43 93.66
C LEU A 148 44.61 49.69 93.16
N VAL A 149 43.45 49.91 93.78
CA VAL A 149 42.17 49.37 93.30
C VAL A 149 41.80 49.91 91.92
N LYS A 150 42.05 51.20 91.63
CA LYS A 150 41.83 51.78 90.30
C LYS A 150 42.74 51.13 89.27
N TYR A 151 44.04 51.06 89.55
CA TYR A 151 45.03 50.40 88.69
C TYR A 151 44.70 48.92 88.41
N VAL A 152 44.27 48.18 89.43
CA VAL A 152 43.86 46.76 89.32
C VAL A 152 42.58 46.56 88.51
N LEU A 153 41.66 47.53 88.51
CA LEU A 153 40.43 47.48 87.71
C LEU A 153 40.62 47.95 86.26
N GLU A 154 41.67 48.72 85.99
CA GLU A 154 42.06 49.18 84.65
C GLU A 154 43.03 48.22 83.93
N LEU A 155 43.71 47.33 84.67
CA LEU A 155 44.63 46.30 84.15
C LEU A 155 43.92 45.30 83.20
N PRO A 156 44.23 45.31 81.89
CA PRO A 156 43.63 44.40 80.92
C PRO A 156 44.46 43.11 80.84
N VAL A 157 44.04 42.05 81.53
CA VAL A 157 44.81 40.78 81.56
C VAL A 157 43.91 39.55 81.48
N GLU A 158 44.48 38.52 80.84
CA GLU A 158 44.03 37.13 80.71
C GLU A 158 43.77 36.46 82.07
N ILE A 159 42.60 36.73 82.66
CA ILE A 159 42.05 35.94 83.77
C ILE A 159 41.52 34.62 83.21
N ASP A 160 41.69 33.54 83.97
CA ASP A 160 41.09 32.22 83.70
C ASP A 160 39.57 32.32 83.41
N GLU A 161 39.14 31.68 82.32
CA GLU A 161 37.78 31.76 81.79
C GLU A 161 36.73 31.32 82.82
N ALA A 162 37.07 30.37 83.69
CA ALA A 162 36.20 29.94 84.80
C ALA A 162 35.89 31.08 85.79
N VAL A 163 36.86 31.96 86.08
CA VAL A 163 36.70 33.07 87.02
C VAL A 163 35.95 34.23 86.37
N LEU A 164 36.17 34.50 85.09
CA LEU A 164 35.38 35.46 84.32
C LEU A 164 33.91 35.05 84.23
N ASN A 165 33.64 33.78 83.90
CA ASN A 165 32.28 33.22 83.89
C ASN A 165 31.60 33.34 85.27
N LEU A 166 32.31 33.07 86.37
CA LEU A 166 31.76 33.25 87.72
C LEU A 166 31.41 34.72 88.01
N ILE A 167 32.29 35.67 87.64
CA ILE A 167 32.03 37.11 87.80
C ILE A 167 30.82 37.54 86.95
N ASP A 168 30.66 37.01 85.74
CA ASP A 168 29.53 37.32 84.86
C ASP A 168 28.22 36.65 85.32
N CYS A 169 28.25 35.42 85.81
CA CYS A 169 27.10 34.81 86.51
C CYS A 169 26.67 35.67 87.70
N MET A 170 27.60 36.23 88.47
CA MET A 170 27.29 37.11 89.59
C MET A 170 26.74 38.48 89.14
N ARG A 171 27.13 39.00 87.97
CA ARG A 171 26.48 40.18 87.35
C ARG A 171 25.05 39.88 86.91
N HIS A 172 24.81 38.75 86.24
CA HIS A 172 23.47 38.31 85.86
C HIS A 172 22.59 38.05 87.09
N LEU A 173 23.14 37.45 88.15
CA LEU A 173 22.43 37.29 89.42
C LEU A 173 22.08 38.65 90.05
N LYS A 174 22.98 39.64 90.03
CA LYS A 174 22.66 41.02 90.45
C LYS A 174 21.51 41.62 89.63
N GLN A 175 21.50 41.43 88.31
CA GLN A 175 20.43 41.90 87.42
C GLN A 175 19.09 41.21 87.73
N LEU A 176 19.06 39.88 87.84
CA LEU A 176 17.86 39.12 88.20
C LEU A 176 17.34 39.49 89.59
N ILE A 177 18.22 39.66 90.58
CA ILE A 177 17.83 40.11 91.93
C ILE A 177 17.30 41.55 91.88
N HIS A 178 17.91 42.44 91.09
CA HIS A 178 17.40 43.80 90.89
C HIS A 178 15.98 43.79 90.31
N GLU A 179 15.74 43.04 89.22
CA GLU A 179 14.41 42.88 88.63
C GLU A 179 13.40 42.26 89.60
N LYS A 180 13.78 41.22 90.34
CA LYS A 180 12.90 40.57 91.33
C LYS A 180 12.58 41.47 92.54
N LEU A 181 13.51 42.34 92.95
CA LEU A 181 13.29 43.35 94.00
C LEU A 181 12.58 44.61 93.49
N MET A 182 12.40 44.76 92.18
CA MET A 182 11.56 45.79 91.56
C MET A 182 10.10 45.36 91.43
N ILE A 183 9.83 44.06 91.25
CA ILE A 183 8.46 43.54 91.11
C ILE A 183 7.69 43.66 92.43
N THR A 184 6.51 44.28 92.37
CA THR A 184 5.64 44.39 93.55
C THR A 184 4.78 43.13 93.77
N SER A 185 4.39 42.85 95.01
CA SER A 185 3.52 41.70 95.33
C SER A 185 2.19 41.71 94.55
N LYS A 186 1.62 42.89 94.26
CA LYS A 186 0.41 43.03 93.44
C LYS A 186 0.65 42.67 91.97
N GLU A 187 1.73 43.19 91.41
CA GLU A 187 2.16 42.91 90.04
C GLU A 187 2.49 41.42 89.83
N GLN A 188 3.13 40.78 90.81
CA GLN A 188 3.36 39.33 90.79
C GLN A 188 2.05 38.53 90.78
N MET A 189 1.03 38.97 91.52
CA MET A 189 -0.30 38.35 91.52
C MET A 189 -1.04 38.56 90.19
N GLU A 190 -0.97 39.77 89.62
CA GLU A 190 -1.52 40.04 88.27
C GLU A 190 -0.85 39.19 87.20
N ASN A 191 0.47 39.00 87.28
CA ASN A 191 1.22 38.17 86.34
C ASN A 191 0.83 36.69 86.45
N ASP A 192 0.61 36.16 87.66
CA ASP A 192 0.06 34.80 87.83
C ASP A 192 -1.37 34.67 87.27
N ILE A 193 -2.23 35.67 87.44
CA ILE A 193 -3.58 35.68 86.84
C ILE A 193 -3.49 35.69 85.31
N LYS A 194 -2.68 36.59 84.72
CA LYS A 194 -2.43 36.65 83.27
C LYS A 194 -1.93 35.30 82.74
N LEU A 195 -0.99 34.67 83.45
CA LEU A 195 -0.42 33.38 83.10
C LEU A 195 -1.47 32.25 83.15
N ARG A 196 -2.32 32.20 84.17
CA ARG A 196 -3.44 31.22 84.26
C ARG A 196 -4.47 31.41 83.14
N VAL A 197 -4.79 32.66 82.78
CA VAL A 197 -5.69 32.95 81.64
C VAL A 197 -5.05 32.50 80.32
N ALA A 198 -3.76 32.80 80.12
CA ALA A 198 -3.00 32.34 78.95
C ALA A 198 -2.96 30.80 78.87
N TYR A 199 -2.71 30.09 79.98
CA TYR A 199 -2.74 28.63 80.02
C TYR A 199 -4.12 28.06 79.66
N LYS A 200 -5.21 28.61 80.21
CA LYS A 200 -6.58 28.17 79.87
C LYS A 200 -6.90 28.41 78.39
N SER A 201 -6.52 29.56 77.85
CA SER A 201 -6.69 29.90 76.43
C SER A 201 -5.89 28.95 75.53
N ASN A 202 -4.61 28.74 75.86
CA ASN A 202 -3.71 27.83 75.12
C ASN A 202 -4.22 26.37 75.16
N PHE A 203 -4.76 25.91 76.30
CA PHE A 203 -5.40 24.59 76.39
C PHE A 203 -6.59 24.46 75.42
N VAL A 204 -7.49 25.44 75.37
CA VAL A 204 -8.64 25.45 74.44
C VAL A 204 -8.16 25.51 72.98
N ILE A 205 -7.18 26.37 72.67
CA ILE A 205 -6.56 26.45 71.33
C ILE A 205 -5.94 25.11 70.94
N THR A 206 -5.23 24.44 71.85
CA THR A 206 -4.62 23.12 71.62
C THR A 206 -5.69 22.05 71.35
N GLN A 207 -6.82 22.06 72.05
CA GLN A 207 -7.94 21.14 71.76
C GLN A 207 -8.58 21.44 70.39
N ASN A 208 -8.77 22.71 70.05
CA ASN A 208 -9.28 23.11 68.73
C ASN A 208 -8.33 22.70 67.60
N ILE A 209 -7.02 22.84 67.78
CA ILE A 209 -6.00 22.38 66.82
C ILE A 209 -6.11 20.86 66.63
N LYS A 210 -6.20 20.08 67.71
CA LYS A 210 -6.38 18.62 67.61
C LYS A 210 -7.66 18.25 66.87
N HIS A 211 -8.78 18.89 67.18
CA HIS A 211 -10.04 18.62 66.51
C HIS A 211 -9.99 18.95 65.01
N LEU A 212 -9.36 20.07 64.63
CA LEU A 212 -9.16 20.42 63.22
C LEU A 212 -8.20 19.45 62.51
N GLN A 213 -7.17 18.94 63.19
CA GLN A 213 -6.30 17.89 62.67
C GLN A 213 -7.06 16.58 62.43
N GLU A 214 -7.89 16.14 63.38
CA GLU A 214 -8.77 14.97 63.22
C GLU A 214 -9.76 15.12 62.06
N GLN A 215 -10.37 16.31 61.91
CA GLN A 215 -11.24 16.60 60.76
C GLN A 215 -10.49 16.55 59.43
N MET A 216 -9.30 17.15 59.35
CA MET A 216 -8.44 17.09 58.15
C MET A 216 -8.05 15.66 57.81
N ASP A 217 -7.65 14.84 58.79
CA ASP A 217 -7.25 13.46 58.55
C ASP A 217 -8.43 12.57 58.17
N LYS A 218 -9.65 12.87 58.67
CA LYS A 218 -10.88 12.22 58.21
C LYS A 218 -11.17 12.56 56.75
N GLN A 219 -11.16 13.85 56.38
CA GLN A 219 -11.36 14.29 55.00
C GLN A 219 -10.31 13.73 54.04
N ARG A 220 -9.04 13.66 54.46
CA ARG A 220 -7.96 13.02 53.70
C ARG A 220 -8.25 11.55 53.44
N LYS A 221 -8.66 10.79 54.44
CA LYS A 221 -9.00 9.35 54.31
C LYS A 221 -10.21 9.12 53.41
N GLU A 222 -11.24 9.96 53.52
CA GLU A 222 -12.42 9.93 52.64
C GLU A 222 -12.00 10.21 51.19
N LEU A 223 -11.23 11.27 50.95
CA LEU A 223 -10.72 11.63 49.62
C LEU A 223 -9.83 10.52 49.03
N THR A 224 -8.91 9.92 49.79
CA THR A 224 -8.09 8.81 49.29
C THR A 224 -8.95 7.60 48.93
N SER A 225 -9.97 7.28 49.73
CA SER A 225 -10.90 6.18 49.42
C SER A 225 -11.71 6.43 48.14
N GLU A 226 -12.11 7.67 47.88
CA GLU A 226 -12.77 8.03 46.62
C GLU A 226 -11.80 7.97 45.43
N LEU A 227 -10.57 8.46 45.60
CA LEU A 227 -9.51 8.41 44.60
C LEU A 227 -9.18 6.96 44.24
N ASP A 228 -9.06 6.06 45.21
CA ASP A 228 -8.84 4.63 45.00
C ASP A 228 -10.00 3.96 44.25
N LYS A 229 -11.25 4.28 44.58
CA LYS A 229 -12.43 3.81 43.83
C LYS A 229 -12.42 4.31 42.38
N LYS A 230 -12.08 5.57 42.14
CA LYS A 230 -11.96 6.14 40.78
C LYS A 230 -10.81 5.49 40.01
N ASN A 231 -9.66 5.27 40.64
CA ASN A 231 -8.51 4.58 40.06
C ASN A 231 -8.84 3.12 39.70
N ALA A 232 -9.58 2.39 40.54
CA ALA A 232 -10.02 1.03 40.23
C ALA A 232 -10.95 1.00 38.99
N VAL A 233 -11.87 1.97 38.88
CA VAL A 233 -12.73 2.13 37.70
C VAL A 233 -11.92 2.49 36.45
N LEU A 234 -10.94 3.39 36.56
CA LEU A 234 -10.06 3.75 35.44
C LEU A 234 -9.20 2.57 34.96
N LYS A 235 -8.66 1.75 35.87
CA LYS A 235 -7.98 0.49 35.51
C LYS A 235 -8.91 -0.44 34.74
N GLY A 236 -10.11 -0.72 35.29
CA GLY A 236 -11.08 -1.58 34.62
C GLY A 236 -11.59 -1.06 33.26
N TYR A 237 -11.50 0.25 32.98
CA TYR A 237 -11.73 0.78 31.63
C TYR A 237 -10.51 0.65 30.72
N ASN A 238 -9.29 0.84 31.23
CA ASN A 238 -8.07 0.59 30.46
C ASN A 238 -7.95 -0.88 30.06
N ASP A 239 -8.20 -1.81 30.99
CA ASP A 239 -8.16 -3.26 30.72
C ASP A 239 -9.14 -3.64 29.60
N LYS A 240 -10.36 -3.08 29.60
CA LYS A 240 -11.36 -3.25 28.53
C LYS A 240 -10.94 -2.63 27.20
N LEU A 241 -10.31 -1.45 27.24
CA LEU A 241 -9.77 -0.80 26.04
C LEU A 241 -8.61 -1.59 25.43
N GLU A 242 -7.81 -2.27 26.26
CA GLU A 242 -6.70 -3.12 25.83
C GLU A 242 -7.23 -4.42 25.22
N GLN A 243 -8.14 -5.13 25.90
CA GLN A 243 -8.85 -6.30 25.36
C GLN A 243 -9.51 -6.00 24.01
N LEU A 244 -10.26 -4.89 23.91
CA LEU A 244 -10.93 -4.50 22.67
C LEU A 244 -9.93 -4.19 21.53
N LYS A 245 -8.76 -3.61 21.84
CA LYS A 245 -7.69 -3.41 20.85
C LYS A 245 -7.10 -4.74 20.37
N GLU A 246 -6.83 -5.68 21.28
CA GLU A 246 -6.32 -7.01 20.95
C GLU A 246 -7.32 -7.79 20.09
N GLU A 247 -8.62 -7.76 20.44
CA GLU A 247 -9.70 -8.35 19.66
C GLU A 247 -9.75 -7.76 18.24
N PHE A 248 -9.77 -6.43 18.11
CA PHE A 248 -9.77 -5.78 16.79
C PHE A 248 -8.51 -6.09 15.98
N GLN A 249 -7.33 -6.12 16.59
CA GLN A 249 -6.08 -6.50 15.90
C GLN A 249 -6.10 -7.97 15.46
N SER A 250 -6.62 -8.87 16.30
CA SER A 250 -6.79 -10.28 15.97
C SER A 250 -7.79 -10.49 14.83
N GLU A 251 -8.93 -9.79 14.85
CA GLU A 251 -9.89 -9.83 13.75
C GLU A 251 -9.34 -9.25 12.44
N MET A 252 -8.64 -8.12 12.53
CA MET A 252 -8.09 -7.44 11.35
C MET A 252 -7.03 -8.32 10.67
N THR A 253 -6.09 -8.87 11.45
CA THR A 253 -5.07 -9.81 10.93
C THR A 253 -5.70 -11.07 10.33
N LYS A 254 -6.71 -11.67 10.98
CA LYS A 254 -7.47 -12.81 10.42
C LYS A 254 -8.19 -12.45 9.11
N LYS A 255 -8.81 -11.27 9.02
CA LYS A 255 -9.51 -10.79 7.81
C LYS A 255 -8.52 -10.56 6.66
N VAL A 256 -7.37 -9.93 6.93
CA VAL A 256 -6.29 -9.72 5.96
C VAL A 256 -5.77 -11.07 5.45
N GLN A 257 -5.35 -11.98 6.33
CA GLN A 257 -4.84 -13.31 5.94
C GLN A 257 -5.87 -14.12 5.14
N LYS A 258 -7.16 -14.06 5.51
CA LYS A 258 -8.24 -14.71 4.75
C LYS A 258 -8.39 -14.11 3.35
N SER A 259 -8.31 -12.78 3.24
CA SER A 259 -8.39 -12.06 1.96
C SER A 259 -7.20 -12.36 1.07
N GLU A 260 -5.97 -12.33 1.60
CA GLU A 260 -4.74 -12.67 0.87
C GLU A 260 -4.77 -14.11 0.36
N LYS A 261 -5.19 -15.06 1.20
CA LYS A 261 -5.35 -16.46 0.80
C LYS A 261 -6.39 -16.62 -0.31
N GLN A 262 -7.51 -15.92 -0.23
CA GLN A 262 -8.55 -15.94 -1.25
C GLN A 262 -8.05 -15.35 -2.57
N MET A 263 -7.37 -14.19 -2.53
CA MET A 263 -6.76 -13.57 -3.71
C MET A 263 -5.71 -14.48 -4.36
N MET A 264 -4.90 -15.19 -3.57
CA MET A 264 -3.92 -16.14 -4.09
C MET A 264 -4.60 -17.33 -4.78
N THR A 265 -5.67 -17.90 -4.20
CA THR A 265 -6.43 -18.97 -4.85
C THR A 265 -7.14 -18.49 -6.11
N ASP A 266 -7.70 -17.29 -6.11
CA ASP A 266 -8.42 -16.74 -7.27
C ASP A 266 -7.45 -16.39 -8.41
N SER A 267 -6.27 -15.87 -8.08
CA SER A 267 -5.18 -15.65 -9.05
C SER A 267 -4.72 -16.96 -9.70
N PHE A 268 -4.48 -18.00 -8.90
CA PHE A 268 -4.06 -19.32 -9.38
C PHE A 268 -5.14 -19.99 -10.24
N ASN A 269 -6.40 -19.92 -9.83
CA ASN A 269 -7.54 -20.41 -10.61
C ASN A 269 -7.69 -19.64 -11.94
N SER A 270 -7.41 -18.33 -11.94
CA SER A 270 -7.43 -17.50 -13.15
C SER A 270 -6.28 -17.86 -14.10
N GLU A 271 -5.09 -18.15 -13.58
CA GLU A 271 -3.92 -18.56 -14.36
C GLU A 271 -4.16 -19.91 -15.04
N ILE A 272 -4.67 -20.92 -14.30
CA ILE A 272 -5.09 -22.21 -14.88
C ILE A 272 -6.12 -21.99 -16.00
N ARG A 273 -7.16 -21.20 -15.73
CA ARG A 273 -8.22 -20.95 -16.72
C ARG A 273 -7.71 -20.20 -17.95
N GLN A 274 -6.72 -19.33 -17.81
CA GLN A 274 -6.07 -18.68 -18.94
C GLN A 274 -5.32 -19.70 -19.81
N VAL A 275 -4.52 -20.59 -19.20
CA VAL A 275 -3.81 -21.66 -19.92
C VAL A 275 -4.78 -22.61 -20.63
N ASP A 276 -5.90 -22.98 -20.00
CA ASP A 276 -6.93 -23.82 -20.60
C ASP A 276 -7.59 -23.13 -21.82
N LEU A 277 -7.91 -21.83 -21.72
CA LEU A 277 -8.49 -21.05 -22.82
C LEU A 277 -7.50 -20.79 -23.96
N GLU A 278 -6.22 -20.54 -23.64
CA GLU A 278 -5.16 -20.39 -24.65
C GLU A 278 -4.95 -21.71 -25.41
N ARG A 279 -5.03 -22.85 -24.71
CA ARG A 279 -5.01 -24.17 -25.34
C ARG A 279 -6.24 -24.42 -26.21
N GLU A 280 -7.45 -24.13 -25.73
CA GLU A 280 -8.68 -24.30 -26.52
C GLU A 280 -8.65 -23.44 -27.79
N ALA A 281 -8.19 -22.19 -27.69
CA ALA A 281 -8.01 -21.29 -28.83
C ALA A 281 -6.96 -21.81 -29.82
N HIS A 282 -5.84 -22.36 -29.33
CA HIS A 282 -4.81 -22.98 -30.16
C HIS A 282 -5.36 -24.21 -30.91
N ASP A 283 -6.04 -25.12 -30.20
CA ASP A 283 -6.58 -26.35 -30.75
C ASP A 283 -7.70 -26.07 -31.77
N ALA A 284 -8.55 -25.07 -31.51
CA ALA A 284 -9.56 -24.61 -32.47
C ALA A 284 -8.93 -23.98 -33.73
N ASN A 285 -7.86 -23.19 -33.58
CA ASN A 285 -7.14 -22.61 -34.71
C ASN A 285 -6.44 -23.70 -35.56
N ALA A 286 -5.84 -24.70 -34.92
CA ALA A 286 -5.22 -25.84 -35.63
C ALA A 286 -6.25 -26.70 -36.38
N GLN A 287 -7.45 -26.89 -35.83
CA GLN A 287 -8.56 -27.53 -36.54
C GLN A 287 -9.01 -26.70 -37.75
N TYR A 288 -9.15 -25.38 -37.58
CA TYR A 288 -9.53 -24.46 -38.65
C TYR A 288 -8.50 -24.45 -39.80
N THR A 289 -7.20 -24.37 -39.51
CA THR A 289 -6.16 -24.40 -40.57
C THR A 289 -6.14 -25.73 -41.30
N THR A 290 -6.26 -26.85 -40.59
CA THR A 290 -6.34 -28.19 -41.19
C THR A 290 -7.55 -28.33 -42.13
N LEU A 291 -8.72 -27.85 -41.70
CA LEU A 291 -9.94 -27.88 -42.51
C LEU A 291 -9.81 -26.95 -43.74
N LEU A 292 -9.22 -25.77 -43.57
CA LEU A 292 -8.96 -24.83 -44.66
C LEU A 292 -8.02 -25.44 -45.71
N GLU A 293 -6.92 -26.07 -45.30
CA GLU A 293 -5.98 -26.74 -46.20
C GLU A 293 -6.64 -27.92 -46.95
N SER A 294 -7.48 -28.73 -46.28
CA SER A 294 -8.25 -29.80 -46.93
C SER A 294 -9.19 -29.24 -47.99
N ASN A 295 -9.98 -28.22 -47.64
CA ASN A 295 -10.94 -27.58 -48.54
C ASN A 295 -10.26 -26.94 -49.76
N LEU A 296 -9.11 -26.27 -49.58
CA LEU A 296 -8.32 -25.72 -50.68
C LEU A 296 -7.73 -26.82 -51.58
N SER A 297 -7.29 -27.94 -51.01
CA SER A 297 -6.81 -29.11 -51.76
C SER A 297 -7.93 -29.74 -52.59
N GLU A 298 -9.10 -29.94 -52.01
CA GLU A 298 -10.29 -30.45 -52.71
C GLU A 298 -10.75 -29.50 -53.82
N GLU A 299 -10.84 -28.19 -53.53
CA GLU A 299 -11.22 -27.17 -54.52
C GLU A 299 -10.24 -27.19 -55.71
N HIS A 300 -8.93 -27.24 -55.43
CA HIS A 300 -7.91 -27.36 -56.45
C HIS A 300 -8.06 -28.65 -57.28
N GLN A 301 -8.36 -29.80 -56.66
CA GLN A 301 -8.66 -31.04 -57.38
C GLN A 301 -9.92 -30.92 -58.25
N PHE A 302 -10.98 -30.28 -57.77
CA PHE A 302 -12.20 -30.05 -58.57
C PHE A 302 -11.94 -29.09 -59.74
N ARG A 303 -11.18 -28.00 -59.54
CA ARG A 303 -10.72 -27.11 -60.61
C ARG A 303 -9.91 -27.88 -61.65
N GLN A 304 -9.00 -28.77 -61.25
CA GLN A 304 -8.25 -29.62 -62.18
C GLN A 304 -9.15 -30.60 -62.95
N LYS A 305 -10.12 -31.25 -62.27
CA LYS A 305 -11.11 -32.14 -62.91
C LYS A 305 -11.95 -31.37 -63.94
N ARG A 306 -12.46 -30.19 -63.59
CA ARG A 306 -13.22 -29.31 -64.48
C ARG A 306 -12.40 -28.93 -65.71
N ASN A 307 -11.19 -28.39 -65.51
CA ASN A 307 -10.30 -27.98 -66.61
C ASN A 307 -9.96 -29.16 -67.55
N LYS A 308 -9.83 -30.40 -67.04
CA LYS A 308 -9.64 -31.61 -67.87
C LYS A 308 -10.86 -31.91 -68.73
N VAL A 309 -12.07 -31.81 -68.18
CA VAL A 309 -13.33 -32.03 -68.92
C VAL A 309 -13.56 -30.92 -69.94
N GLU A 310 -13.30 -29.66 -69.57
CA GLU A 310 -13.36 -28.50 -70.49
C GLU A 310 -12.39 -28.66 -71.66
N ALA A 311 -11.15 -29.13 -71.42
CA ALA A 311 -10.18 -29.42 -72.47
C ALA A 311 -10.59 -30.61 -73.37
N GLN A 312 -11.22 -31.65 -72.80
CA GLN A 312 -11.78 -32.77 -73.58
C GLN A 312 -12.94 -32.30 -74.47
N LEU A 313 -13.86 -31.50 -73.92
CA LEU A 313 -14.97 -30.92 -74.68
C LEU A 313 -14.47 -30.00 -75.80
N ALA A 314 -13.49 -29.13 -75.53
CA ALA A 314 -12.87 -28.30 -76.56
C ALA A 314 -12.20 -29.14 -77.66
N SER A 315 -11.56 -30.27 -77.30
CA SER A 315 -11.00 -31.20 -78.28
C SER A 315 -12.08 -31.92 -79.11
N TRP A 316 -13.22 -32.27 -78.52
CA TRP A 316 -14.36 -32.85 -79.25
C TRP A 316 -15.03 -31.85 -80.17
N LEU A 317 -15.23 -30.60 -79.73
CA LEU A 317 -15.72 -29.51 -80.58
C LEU A 317 -14.79 -29.27 -81.77
N ALA A 318 -13.48 -29.13 -81.54
CA ALA A 318 -12.52 -28.96 -82.63
C ALA A 318 -12.50 -30.13 -83.64
N LYS A 319 -12.73 -31.37 -83.18
CA LYS A 319 -12.88 -32.53 -84.06
C LYS A 319 -14.18 -32.50 -84.86
N TYR A 320 -15.28 -32.12 -84.21
CA TYR A 320 -16.59 -31.97 -84.85
C TYR A 320 -16.56 -30.86 -85.91
N ASP A 321 -16.00 -29.69 -85.59
CA ASP A 321 -15.85 -28.57 -86.52
C ASP A 321 -14.98 -28.96 -87.73
N ASN A 322 -13.92 -29.76 -87.51
CA ASN A 322 -13.08 -30.28 -88.59
C ASN A 322 -13.83 -31.30 -89.46
N ASP A 323 -14.52 -32.29 -88.88
CA ASP A 323 -15.30 -33.29 -89.64
C ASP A 323 -16.45 -32.62 -90.42
N VAL A 324 -17.19 -31.69 -89.80
CA VAL A 324 -18.20 -30.87 -90.50
C VAL A 324 -17.57 -30.07 -91.64
N GLY A 325 -16.39 -29.47 -91.44
CA GLY A 325 -15.65 -28.77 -92.49
C GLY A 325 -15.22 -29.69 -93.64
N GLU A 326 -14.72 -30.89 -93.33
CA GLU A 326 -14.37 -31.91 -94.32
C GLU A 326 -15.60 -32.40 -95.10
N LYS A 327 -16.71 -32.73 -94.42
CA LYS A 327 -17.97 -33.13 -95.05
C LYS A 327 -18.58 -32.03 -95.91
N GLN A 328 -18.53 -30.78 -95.47
CA GLN A 328 -18.98 -29.63 -96.27
C GLN A 328 -18.11 -29.48 -97.53
N ALA A 329 -16.79 -29.62 -97.42
CA ALA A 329 -15.88 -29.58 -98.56
C ALA A 329 -16.05 -30.79 -99.51
N GLU A 330 -16.43 -31.97 -99.02
CA GLU A 330 -16.82 -33.12 -99.83
C GLU A 330 -18.14 -32.89 -100.57
N LEU A 331 -19.17 -32.37 -99.88
CA LEU A 331 -20.46 -32.02 -100.47
C LEU A 331 -20.30 -30.97 -101.56
N GLU A 332 -19.51 -29.92 -101.35
CA GLU A 332 -19.24 -28.90 -102.38
C GLU A 332 -18.49 -29.46 -103.59
N LYS A 333 -17.61 -30.46 -103.42
CA LYS A 333 -16.95 -31.16 -104.55
C LYS A 333 -17.95 -32.02 -105.32
N LEU A 334 -18.78 -32.79 -104.63
CA LEU A 334 -19.81 -33.64 -105.24
C LEU A 334 -20.88 -32.80 -105.95
N GLN A 335 -21.28 -31.67 -105.37
CA GLN A 335 -22.21 -30.72 -105.98
C GLN A 335 -21.62 -30.14 -107.27
N LYS A 336 -20.36 -29.68 -107.26
CA LYS A 336 -19.66 -29.23 -108.47
C LYS A 336 -19.59 -30.32 -109.55
N GLN A 337 -19.24 -31.55 -109.18
CA GLN A 337 -19.23 -32.68 -110.11
C GLN A 337 -20.62 -33.01 -110.67
N TYR A 338 -21.66 -32.93 -109.84
CA TYR A 338 -23.05 -33.12 -110.28
C TYR A 338 -23.48 -32.02 -111.24
N ASP A 339 -23.19 -30.75 -110.93
CA ASP A 339 -23.52 -29.62 -111.79
C ASP A 339 -22.74 -29.68 -113.12
N ASP A 340 -21.46 -30.05 -113.11
CA ASP A 340 -20.65 -30.29 -114.31
C ASP A 340 -21.21 -31.44 -115.17
N MET A 341 -21.56 -32.57 -114.56
CA MET A 341 -22.16 -33.73 -115.26
C MET A 341 -23.57 -33.42 -115.78
N LYS A 342 -24.33 -32.58 -115.07
CA LYS A 342 -25.63 -32.10 -115.50
C LYS A 342 -25.50 -31.16 -116.69
N ASN A 343 -24.56 -30.21 -116.67
CA ASN A 343 -24.26 -29.36 -117.82
C ASN A 343 -23.86 -30.20 -119.04
N GLN A 344 -23.03 -31.23 -118.87
CA GLN A 344 -22.69 -32.17 -119.94
C GLN A 344 -23.90 -32.96 -120.45
N TYR A 345 -24.81 -33.39 -119.55
CA TYR A 345 -26.05 -34.07 -119.93
C TYR A 345 -26.97 -33.14 -120.72
N ASP A 346 -27.18 -31.91 -120.26
CA ASP A 346 -28.00 -30.90 -120.92
C ASP A 346 -27.42 -30.55 -122.32
N ASP A 347 -26.09 -30.41 -122.44
CA ASP A 347 -25.36 -30.25 -123.71
C ASP A 347 -25.54 -31.45 -124.67
N LEU A 348 -25.51 -32.68 -124.15
CA LEU A 348 -25.74 -33.90 -124.95
C LEU A 348 -27.21 -34.01 -125.36
N MET A 349 -28.14 -33.63 -124.48
CA MET A 349 -29.57 -33.64 -124.74
C MET A 349 -29.92 -32.64 -125.84
N MET A 350 -29.35 -31.43 -125.81
CA MET A 350 -29.49 -30.46 -126.91
C MET A 350 -29.00 -31.02 -128.24
N LYS A 351 -27.83 -31.66 -128.28
CA LYS A 351 -27.30 -32.31 -129.50
C LYS A 351 -28.17 -33.48 -129.96
N PHE A 352 -28.74 -34.24 -129.03
CA PHE A 352 -29.66 -35.34 -129.34
C PHE A 352 -30.99 -34.82 -129.90
N ASP A 353 -31.51 -33.71 -129.37
CA ASP A 353 -32.72 -33.04 -129.88
C ASP A 353 -32.48 -32.41 -131.26
N GLU A 354 -31.26 -31.90 -131.54
CA GLU A 354 -30.84 -31.47 -132.88
C GLU A 354 -30.77 -32.66 -133.85
N GLN A 355 -30.05 -33.73 -133.48
CA GLN A 355 -29.94 -34.95 -134.30
C GLN A 355 -31.28 -35.65 -134.53
N SER A 356 -32.20 -35.61 -133.55
CA SER A 356 -33.55 -36.17 -133.70
C SER A 356 -34.36 -35.39 -134.73
N LYS A 357 -34.26 -34.05 -134.75
CA LYS A 357 -34.89 -33.23 -135.79
C LYS A 357 -34.29 -33.50 -137.17
N GLU A 358 -32.97 -33.65 -137.29
CA GLU A 358 -32.32 -34.03 -138.55
C GLU A 358 -32.75 -35.43 -139.01
N TYR A 359 -32.84 -36.40 -138.08
CA TYR A 359 -33.31 -37.75 -138.36
C TYR A 359 -34.77 -37.77 -138.81
N ASP A 360 -35.66 -37.04 -138.16
CA ASP A 360 -37.07 -36.93 -138.54
C ASP A 360 -37.21 -36.33 -139.95
N VAL A 361 -36.40 -35.32 -140.30
CA VAL A 361 -36.35 -34.74 -141.65
C VAL A 361 -35.85 -35.77 -142.69
N LEU A 362 -34.76 -36.48 -142.41
CA LEU A 362 -34.22 -37.51 -143.31
C LEU A 362 -35.16 -38.71 -143.46
N MET A 363 -35.89 -39.08 -142.40
CA MET A 363 -36.90 -40.13 -142.45
C MET A 363 -38.14 -39.70 -143.22
N ALA A 364 -38.58 -38.45 -143.08
CA ALA A 364 -39.65 -37.89 -143.90
C ALA A 364 -39.24 -37.80 -145.39
N GLU A 365 -38.00 -37.43 -145.69
CA GLU A 365 -37.45 -37.44 -147.06
C GLU A 365 -37.37 -38.87 -147.62
N LYS A 366 -36.93 -39.84 -146.82
CA LYS A 366 -36.91 -41.26 -147.18
C LYS A 366 -38.32 -41.80 -147.43
N GLU A 367 -39.29 -41.48 -146.58
CA GLU A 367 -40.69 -41.87 -146.78
C GLU A 367 -41.29 -41.21 -148.04
N ALA A 368 -40.94 -39.96 -148.33
CA ALA A 368 -41.36 -39.28 -149.56
C ALA A 368 -40.76 -39.94 -150.82
N GLU A 369 -39.49 -40.35 -150.79
CA GLU A 369 -38.87 -41.06 -151.93
C GLU A 369 -39.39 -42.50 -152.06
N GLU A 370 -39.64 -43.22 -150.96
CA GLU A 370 -40.31 -44.54 -150.98
C GLU A 370 -41.75 -44.43 -151.52
N GLN A 371 -42.49 -43.37 -151.16
CA GLN A 371 -43.78 -43.04 -151.76
C GLN A 371 -43.64 -42.74 -153.26
N ARG A 372 -42.65 -41.94 -153.68
CA ARG A 372 -42.42 -41.64 -155.10
C ARG A 372 -42.10 -42.90 -155.92
N ILE A 373 -41.28 -43.80 -155.39
CA ILE A 373 -40.98 -45.10 -156.00
C ILE A 373 -42.24 -45.97 -156.07
N PHE A 374 -43.08 -45.98 -155.03
CA PHE A 374 -44.34 -46.73 -155.02
C PHE A 374 -45.35 -46.15 -156.03
N GLU A 375 -45.42 -44.83 -156.17
CA GLU A 375 -46.24 -44.13 -157.17
C GLU A 375 -45.75 -44.40 -158.60
N GLU A 376 -44.44 -44.32 -158.86
CA GLU A 376 -43.84 -44.70 -160.15
C GLU A 376 -44.18 -46.15 -160.49
N MET A 377 -44.02 -47.08 -159.54
CA MET A 377 -44.38 -48.49 -159.73
C MET A 377 -45.90 -48.69 -159.94
N ALA A 378 -46.75 -47.92 -159.26
CA ALA A 378 -48.20 -47.93 -159.44
C ALA A 378 -48.62 -47.38 -160.82
N ILE A 379 -47.98 -46.30 -161.29
CA ILE A 379 -48.18 -45.72 -162.62
C ILE A 379 -47.76 -46.72 -163.69
N ASP A 380 -46.59 -47.36 -163.55
CA ASP A 380 -46.14 -48.37 -164.51
C ASP A 380 -47.01 -49.64 -164.47
N PHE A 381 -47.53 -50.04 -163.31
CA PHE A 381 -48.56 -51.07 -163.22
C PHE A 381 -49.84 -50.66 -163.94
N LEU A 382 -50.30 -49.41 -163.79
CA LEU A 382 -51.50 -48.87 -164.43
C LEU A 382 -51.33 -48.76 -165.96
N ARG A 383 -50.15 -48.34 -166.41
CA ARG A 383 -49.73 -48.26 -167.82
C ARG A 383 -49.69 -49.65 -168.45
N ASN A 384 -49.06 -50.62 -167.78
CA ASN A 384 -49.06 -52.03 -168.19
C ASN A 384 -50.47 -52.64 -168.20
N ARG A 385 -51.31 -52.35 -167.20
CA ARG A 385 -52.70 -52.82 -167.12
C ARG A 385 -53.56 -52.22 -168.25
N SER A 386 -53.34 -50.95 -168.58
CA SER A 386 -54.00 -50.26 -169.69
C SER A 386 -53.57 -50.82 -171.05
N ALA A 387 -52.26 -51.03 -171.25
CA ALA A 387 -51.72 -51.70 -172.44
C ALA A 387 -52.31 -53.11 -172.60
N ARG A 388 -52.37 -53.93 -171.53
CA ARG A 388 -53.03 -55.24 -171.55
C ARG A 388 -54.54 -55.13 -171.87
N ARG A 389 -55.23 -54.08 -171.40
CA ARG A 389 -56.65 -53.86 -171.67
C ARG A 389 -56.88 -53.53 -173.16
N ILE A 390 -56.08 -52.64 -173.73
CA ILE A 390 -56.08 -52.29 -175.16
C ILE A 390 -55.74 -53.50 -176.03
N GLN A 391 -54.69 -54.26 -175.68
CA GLN A 391 -54.33 -55.49 -176.40
C GLN A 391 -55.47 -56.54 -176.34
N ARG A 392 -56.18 -56.65 -175.21
CA ARG A 392 -57.30 -57.59 -175.05
C ARG A 392 -58.54 -57.16 -175.84
N THR A 393 -58.91 -55.87 -175.82
CA THR A 393 -60.04 -55.36 -176.64
C THR A 393 -59.73 -55.42 -178.13
N TRP A 394 -58.48 -55.15 -178.54
CA TRP A 394 -58.03 -55.30 -179.93
C TRP A 394 -58.12 -56.76 -180.41
N ARG A 395 -57.61 -57.73 -179.63
CA ARG A 395 -57.74 -59.17 -179.94
C ARG A 395 -59.20 -59.60 -180.04
N ALA A 396 -60.06 -59.17 -179.11
CA ALA A 396 -61.49 -59.48 -179.12
C ALA A 396 -62.25 -58.84 -180.30
N TYR A 397 -61.90 -57.61 -180.69
CA TYR A 397 -62.44 -56.97 -181.89
C TYR A 397 -62.03 -57.72 -183.16
N TRP A 398 -60.78 -58.17 -183.24
CA TRP A 398 -60.27 -58.95 -184.37
C TRP A 398 -60.97 -60.31 -184.50
N GLN A 399 -61.19 -61.02 -183.39
CA GLN A 399 -61.98 -62.27 -183.38
C GLN A 399 -63.43 -62.04 -183.83
N ARG A 400 -64.13 -61.05 -183.26
CA ARG A 400 -65.53 -60.70 -183.64
C ARG A 400 -65.67 -60.25 -185.10
N LYS A 401 -64.62 -59.69 -185.71
CA LYS A 401 -64.58 -59.32 -187.13
C LYS A 401 -64.43 -60.54 -188.05
N LEU A 402 -63.77 -61.61 -187.59
CA LEU A 402 -63.55 -62.83 -188.35
C LEU A 402 -64.77 -63.77 -188.33
N GLU A 403 -65.47 -63.84 -187.20
CA GLU A 403 -66.61 -64.76 -186.97
C GLU A 403 -67.86 -64.42 -187.82
N ARG A 404 -68.05 -63.16 -188.23
CA ARG A 404 -69.22 -62.73 -189.02
C ARG A 404 -69.23 -63.16 -190.50
N ARG A 405 -68.19 -63.82 -191.03
CA ARG A 405 -68.09 -64.13 -192.48
C ARG A 405 -68.09 -65.62 -192.90
N ARG A 406 -68.20 -66.60 -191.99
CA ARG A 406 -68.10 -68.04 -192.37
C ARG A 406 -69.07 -68.99 -191.65
N GLY A 407 -70.37 -68.82 -191.90
CA GLY A 407 -71.40 -69.82 -191.60
C GLY A 407 -71.73 -70.71 -192.79
N ARG A 408 -70.87 -71.68 -193.16
CA ARG A 408 -71.12 -72.91 -193.97
C ARG A 408 -69.81 -73.53 -194.49
N ARG A 409 -69.16 -74.45 -193.74
CA ARG A 409 -68.49 -75.69 -194.22
C ARG A 409 -67.77 -76.48 -193.10
N LYS A 410 -67.62 -77.78 -193.35
CA LYS A 410 -67.18 -78.90 -192.48
C LYS A 410 -65.72 -78.84 -191.96
N GLY A 411 -65.52 -79.37 -190.73
CA GLY A 411 -64.33 -80.14 -190.29
C GLY A 411 -63.02 -79.39 -190.01
N LYS A 412 -61.99 -79.95 -189.35
CA LYS A 412 -61.84 -81.19 -188.52
C LYS A 412 -60.47 -81.12 -187.78
N ASP A 413 -60.34 -81.80 -186.63
CA ASP A 413 -59.09 -82.29 -185.97
C ASP A 413 -58.11 -81.36 -185.18
N LYS A 414 -57.87 -81.75 -183.90
CA LYS A 414 -56.59 -81.91 -183.13
C LYS A 414 -55.74 -80.64 -182.81
N LYS A 415 -54.88 -80.58 -181.76
CA LYS A 415 -54.05 -81.62 -181.10
C LYS A 415 -53.59 -81.23 -179.65
N LYS A 416 -53.11 -82.22 -178.88
CA LYS A 416 -52.35 -82.15 -177.58
C LYS A 416 -51.07 -81.26 -177.70
N THR A 417 -50.47 -80.64 -176.67
CA THR A 417 -49.61 -81.14 -175.53
C THR A 417 -49.04 -79.92 -174.74
N LYS A 418 -48.26 -79.94 -173.63
CA LYS A 418 -47.95 -80.79 -172.41
C LYS A 418 -46.70 -80.15 -171.72
N LYS A 419 -46.46 -80.32 -170.39
CA LYS A 419 -45.22 -79.97 -169.60
C LYS A 419 -44.98 -78.44 -169.37
N GLU A 420 -44.21 -77.91 -168.38
CA GLU A 420 -43.46 -78.46 -167.21
C GLU A 420 -43.22 -77.41 -166.06
N GLU A 421 -42.55 -77.83 -164.97
CA GLU A 421 -41.97 -77.07 -163.81
C GLU A 421 -40.87 -76.02 -164.21
N PRO A 422 -40.16 -75.21 -163.33
CA PRO A 422 -39.88 -75.25 -161.85
C PRO A 422 -40.18 -73.93 -161.06
N LYS A 423 -40.15 -73.77 -159.71
CA LYS A 423 -39.20 -74.03 -158.57
C LYS A 423 -37.97 -73.09 -158.44
N ILE A 424 -37.51 -72.88 -157.17
CA ILE A 424 -36.25 -72.23 -156.63
C ILE A 424 -36.49 -70.81 -156.03
N THR A 425 -36.69 -70.60 -154.70
CA THR A 425 -35.76 -70.50 -153.51
C THR A 425 -34.75 -69.34 -153.55
N ARG A 426 -34.54 -68.52 -152.50
CA ARG A 426 -33.84 -68.77 -151.19
C ARG A 426 -34.16 -67.62 -150.19
N LYS A 427 -34.37 -67.84 -148.87
CA LYS A 427 -33.45 -68.17 -147.74
C LYS A 427 -32.55 -67.00 -147.28
N THR A 428 -32.78 -66.43 -146.08
CA THR A 428 -32.04 -66.59 -144.77
C THR A 428 -30.71 -65.79 -144.72
N ASP A 429 -30.13 -65.33 -143.60
CA ASP A 429 -30.05 -65.80 -142.20
C ASP A 429 -29.75 -64.66 -141.18
N ALA A 430 -30.08 -64.89 -139.89
CA ALA A 430 -29.28 -64.67 -138.64
C ALA A 430 -28.79 -63.24 -138.23
N ASN A 431 -28.48 -62.90 -136.95
CA ASN A 431 -28.48 -63.60 -135.64
C ASN A 431 -28.68 -62.52 -134.51
N VAL A 432 -29.38 -62.76 -133.38
CA VAL A 432 -28.91 -63.34 -132.08
C VAL A 432 -27.74 -62.54 -131.45
N VAL A 433 -27.87 -61.96 -130.24
CA VAL A 433 -27.65 -62.50 -128.86
C VAL A 433 -28.30 -61.47 -127.89
N LEU A 434 -29.23 -61.71 -126.95
CA LEU A 434 -29.33 -62.59 -125.75
C LEU A 434 -28.29 -62.36 -124.63
N ASP A 435 -28.68 -61.69 -123.53
CA ASP A 435 -28.44 -62.30 -122.21
C ASP A 435 -29.44 -61.85 -121.12
N LYS A 436 -29.49 -62.61 -120.03
CA LYS A 436 -30.35 -62.45 -118.85
C LYS A 436 -29.49 -62.40 -117.59
N THR A 437 -29.93 -61.66 -116.57
CA THR A 437 -30.06 -62.12 -115.16
C THR A 437 -30.56 -60.94 -114.30
N PHE A 438 -31.73 -61.01 -113.68
CA PHE A 438 -31.98 -61.57 -112.34
C PHE A 438 -31.19 -60.92 -111.19
N LYS A 439 -31.85 -60.03 -110.43
CA LYS A 439 -32.10 -60.23 -108.98
C LYS A 439 -33.19 -59.30 -108.44
N LYS A 440 -33.74 -59.70 -107.29
CA LYS A 440 -34.93 -59.20 -106.62
C LYS A 440 -34.55 -58.80 -105.18
N LYS A 441 -35.06 -57.67 -104.69
CA LYS A 441 -35.27 -57.28 -103.27
C LYS A 441 -36.13 -56.01 -103.30
N ASP A 442 -37.37 -56.04 -102.80
CA ASP A 442 -37.76 -56.00 -101.39
C ASP A 442 -37.51 -54.60 -100.79
N TYR A 443 -38.57 -53.79 -100.76
CA TYR A 443 -38.70 -52.63 -99.88
C TYR A 443 -39.87 -52.90 -98.94
N LEU A 444 -39.57 -53.00 -97.65
CA LEU A 444 -40.55 -53.14 -96.59
C LEU A 444 -40.17 -52.18 -95.46
N PHE A 445 -41.20 -51.68 -94.78
CA PHE A 445 -41.18 -50.77 -93.63
C PHE A 445 -40.03 -50.97 -92.64
N GLU A 446 -39.53 -49.86 -92.10
CA GLU A 446 -39.19 -49.76 -90.66
C GLU A 446 -39.43 -48.33 -90.18
N GLU A 447 -40.52 -48.13 -89.42
CA GLU A 447 -40.66 -46.98 -88.53
C GLU A 447 -39.74 -47.19 -87.32
N ILE A 448 -38.96 -46.18 -86.94
CA ILE A 448 -38.26 -46.17 -85.66
C ILE A 448 -38.85 -45.06 -84.80
N ASP A 449 -39.85 -45.45 -84.01
CA ASP A 449 -40.25 -44.72 -82.81
C ASP A 449 -39.35 -45.19 -81.66
N THR A 450 -38.50 -44.29 -81.15
CA THR A 450 -37.80 -44.50 -79.87
C THR A 450 -37.94 -43.28 -78.97
N SER A 451 -39.18 -43.00 -78.58
CA SER A 451 -39.42 -42.50 -77.23
C SER A 451 -38.78 -43.46 -76.19
N LYS A 452 -37.70 -43.03 -75.54
CA LYS A 452 -37.17 -43.74 -74.37
C LYS A 452 -36.68 -42.79 -73.29
N ASN A 453 -37.55 -42.65 -72.28
CA ASN A 453 -37.30 -42.00 -71.00
C ASN A 453 -35.91 -42.37 -70.44
N PHE A 454 -35.17 -41.37 -69.98
CA PHE A 454 -34.29 -41.55 -68.82
C PHE A 454 -34.82 -40.72 -67.66
N SER A 455 -34.90 -41.36 -66.51
CA SER A 455 -35.63 -40.89 -65.33
C SER A 455 -34.98 -39.70 -64.65
N GLU A 456 -35.80 -38.72 -64.27
CA GLU A 456 -35.49 -37.83 -63.15
C GLU A 456 -35.24 -38.65 -61.88
N ALA A 457 -34.12 -38.39 -61.20
CA ALA A 457 -33.86 -38.88 -59.86
C ALA A 457 -33.80 -37.67 -58.91
N PRO A 458 -34.65 -37.59 -57.87
CA PRO A 458 -34.64 -36.47 -56.96
C PRO A 458 -33.42 -36.55 -56.03
N VAL A 459 -32.52 -35.57 -56.14
CA VAL A 459 -31.45 -35.36 -55.16
C VAL A 459 -32.10 -34.92 -53.85
N LYS A 460 -32.04 -35.78 -52.83
CA LYS A 460 -32.35 -35.38 -51.46
C LYS A 460 -31.31 -34.38 -50.97
N VAL A 461 -31.80 -33.23 -50.52
CA VAL A 461 -31.01 -32.29 -49.71
C VAL A 461 -31.14 -32.73 -48.26
N ASP A 462 -30.14 -33.43 -47.74
CA ASP A 462 -30.00 -33.63 -46.29
C ASP A 462 -29.29 -32.40 -45.69
N LEU A 463 -30.05 -31.62 -44.94
CA LEU A 463 -29.59 -30.50 -44.11
C LEU A 463 -29.71 -30.89 -42.63
N SER A 464 -28.66 -31.43 -42.03
CA SER A 464 -28.54 -31.54 -40.57
C SER A 464 -27.12 -31.90 -40.12
N ALA A 465 -26.72 -31.31 -38.98
CA ALA A 465 -25.45 -31.48 -38.24
C ALA A 465 -24.24 -30.76 -38.86
#